data_AF-A0A6A5WZS6-F1
#
_entry.id   AF-A0A6A5WZS6-F1
#
_cell.length_a   1.000
_cell.length_b   1.000
_cell.length_c   1.000
_cell.angle_alpha   90.00
_cell.angle_beta   90.00
_cell.angle_gamma   90.00
#
_symmetry.space_group_name_H-M   'P 1'
#
loop_
_entity.id
_entity.type
_entity.pdbx_description
1 polymer ?
#
loop_
_entity_poly.entity_id
_entity_poly.type
_entity_poly.pdbx_seq_one_letter_code
_entity_poly.pdbx_strand_id
1 'polypeptide(L)'
;MRFAIPIVLSLLAGTLSIALPQELTTTAIPVAASSDVDEATDQLAQLSEFAKEQVNAVLEHSKNKRGGCTLSKLSIRKEWGSLTNTQRKAYTDAVLCLQAKPPQTPTSLIPGARSRFDDWVGSHILRTPFIHYTGNFLAWHRYYIWTYEQALRNECGYTGYQPYWDWAKTAATGLDTSPIFDGSAYSMGSNGAPIAGQGNIVLQFGDLPPIVLPSGSGGGCVTSGPFKDMEVTLGPVALALTDGTTVGNGDGLSYNPRCLKRDLTRAINQRYANATSVVKLILTSPDIWQFQMTMQGNPGTDEIGVHGGGHYTIGGDPGRDAFISPGDPAFYLHHGMIDRVWWIWQMLDRETRTGADGISGTETLLNFPPSENTTMDTPVTMGYAGGPDLPMRDLMDTTKGPFCYIYL
;
A
#
# COMPACT_ATOMS: atom_id res chain seq x y z
N MET A 1 -62.11 -53.88 24.93
CA MET A 1 -60.99 -53.35 24.11
C MET A 1 -60.90 -51.85 24.31
N ARG A 2 -59.85 -51.40 25.03
CA ARG A 2 -59.25 -50.05 24.97
C ARG A 2 -57.93 -50.19 25.72
N PHE A 3 -56.84 -50.33 24.97
CA PHE A 3 -55.49 -50.49 25.48
C PHE A 3 -54.92 -49.12 25.86
N ALA A 4 -54.37 -49.03 27.06
CA ALA A 4 -53.51 -47.94 27.50
C ALA A 4 -52.06 -48.22 27.06
N ILE A 5 -51.42 -47.26 26.42
CA ILE A 5 -50.01 -47.31 26.01
C ILE A 5 -49.20 -46.50 27.03
N PRO A 6 -48.08 -47.02 27.57
CA PRO A 6 -47.20 -46.27 28.46
C PRO A 6 -46.19 -45.43 27.65
N ILE A 7 -45.92 -44.22 28.13
CA ILE A 7 -44.89 -43.32 27.62
C ILE A 7 -43.54 -43.78 28.19
N VAL A 8 -42.59 -44.11 27.30
CA VAL A 8 -41.19 -44.39 27.65
C VAL A 8 -40.42 -43.07 27.57
N LEU A 9 -39.80 -42.68 28.69
CA LEU A 9 -38.92 -41.53 28.81
C LEU A 9 -37.47 -41.97 28.52
N SER A 10 -36.93 -41.61 27.36
CA SER A 10 -35.53 -41.86 27.00
C SER A 10 -34.66 -40.72 27.51
N LEU A 11 -33.81 -40.98 28.51
CA LEU A 11 -32.71 -40.08 28.88
C LEU A 11 -31.59 -40.18 27.82
N LEU A 12 -31.38 -39.11 27.03
CA LEU A 12 -30.12 -38.93 26.33
C LEU A 12 -29.09 -38.33 27.29
N ALA A 13 -28.07 -39.12 27.63
CA ALA A 13 -26.84 -38.62 28.23
C ALA A 13 -26.02 -37.89 27.15
N GLY A 14 -26.01 -36.56 27.19
CA GLY A 14 -25.11 -35.75 26.36
C GLY A 14 -23.71 -35.74 26.98
N THR A 15 -22.74 -36.35 26.30
CA THR A 15 -21.32 -36.21 26.66
C THR A 15 -20.84 -34.81 26.31
N LEU A 16 -20.54 -33.99 27.31
CA LEU A 16 -19.74 -32.77 27.14
C LEU A 16 -18.31 -33.19 26.77
N SER A 17 -17.99 -33.18 25.48
CA SER A 17 -16.59 -33.10 25.04
C SER A 17 -16.06 -31.72 25.37
N ILE A 18 -15.34 -31.61 26.48
CA ILE A 18 -14.46 -30.48 26.75
C ILE A 18 -13.33 -30.59 25.71
N ALA A 19 -13.41 -29.78 24.65
CA ALA A 19 -12.28 -29.59 23.77
C ALA A 19 -11.14 -29.00 24.61
N LEU A 20 -10.09 -29.80 24.82
CA LEU A 20 -8.81 -29.34 25.32
C LEU A 20 -8.32 -28.18 24.43
N PRO A 21 -7.57 -27.20 24.98
CA PRO A 21 -6.94 -26.18 24.16
C PRO A 21 -6.10 -26.90 23.10
N GLN A 22 -6.37 -26.66 21.81
CA GLN A 22 -5.45 -27.04 20.75
C GLN A 22 -4.11 -26.40 21.10
N GLU A 23 -3.08 -27.23 21.32
CA GLU A 23 -1.71 -26.74 21.29
C GLU A 23 -1.55 -25.94 19.99
N LEU A 24 -1.04 -24.71 20.11
CA LEU A 24 -0.62 -23.89 18.98
C LEU A 24 0.36 -24.71 18.15
N THR A 25 -0.11 -25.34 17.09
CA THR A 25 0.75 -25.93 16.08
C THR A 25 1.47 -24.77 15.44
N THR A 26 2.71 -24.51 15.88
CA THR A 26 3.62 -23.61 15.18
C THR A 26 3.78 -24.15 13.77
N THR A 27 3.04 -23.60 12.82
CA THR A 27 3.30 -23.86 11.41
C THR A 27 4.74 -23.43 11.17
N ALA A 28 5.57 -24.35 10.69
CA ALA A 28 6.95 -24.04 10.39
C ALA A 28 6.96 -22.92 9.34
N ILE A 29 7.48 -21.75 9.73
CA ILE A 29 7.53 -20.57 8.85
C ILE A 29 8.51 -20.90 7.71
N PRO A 30 8.19 -20.55 6.44
CA PRO A 30 9.13 -20.75 5.35
C PRO A 30 10.42 -19.97 5.60
N VAL A 31 11.57 -20.63 5.43
CA VAL A 31 12.90 -20.06 5.63
C VAL A 31 13.63 -19.76 4.32
N ALA A 32 13.06 -20.18 3.19
CA ALA A 32 13.59 -19.94 1.85
C ALA A 32 12.43 -19.62 0.90
N ALA A 33 12.65 -18.64 0.02
CA ALA A 33 11.66 -18.26 -0.98
C ALA A 33 11.60 -19.27 -2.12
N SER A 34 10.41 -19.74 -2.48
CA SER A 34 10.22 -20.58 -3.66
C SER A 34 10.28 -19.75 -4.94
N SER A 35 10.79 -20.37 -6.01
CA SER A 35 10.69 -19.86 -7.38
C SER A 35 9.40 -20.30 -8.08
N ASP A 36 8.65 -21.24 -7.50
CA ASP A 36 7.33 -21.64 -7.96
C ASP A 36 6.27 -20.65 -7.45
N VAL A 37 5.38 -20.19 -8.33
CA VAL A 37 4.42 -19.13 -8.01
C VAL A 37 3.32 -19.62 -7.08
N ASP A 38 2.89 -20.87 -7.21
CA ASP A 38 1.83 -21.44 -6.37
C ASP A 38 2.37 -21.70 -4.97
N GLU A 39 3.58 -22.29 -4.87
CA GLU A 39 4.25 -22.46 -3.58
C GLU A 39 4.57 -21.11 -2.91
N ALA A 40 5.04 -20.11 -3.66
CA ALA A 40 5.28 -18.78 -3.11
C ALA A 40 3.97 -18.10 -2.64
N THR A 41 2.83 -18.40 -3.27
CA THR A 41 1.53 -17.91 -2.81
C THR A 41 1.18 -18.50 -1.44
N ASP A 42 1.40 -19.80 -1.25
CA ASP A 42 1.21 -20.48 0.04
C ASP A 42 2.20 -19.96 1.10
N GLN A 43 3.45 -19.73 0.72
CA GLN A 43 4.47 -19.14 1.61
C GLN A 43 4.05 -17.74 2.09
N LEU A 44 3.52 -16.90 1.19
CA LEU A 44 3.04 -15.56 1.56
C LEU A 44 1.86 -15.63 2.54
N ALA A 45 0.95 -16.60 2.36
CA ALA A 45 -0.14 -16.82 3.30
C ALA A 45 0.36 -17.25 4.69
N GLN A 46 1.31 -18.20 4.75
CA GLN A 46 1.93 -18.64 6.01
C GLN A 46 2.65 -17.49 6.74
N LEU A 47 3.40 -16.67 6.01
CA LEU A 47 4.08 -15.50 6.57
C LEU A 47 3.10 -14.45 7.11
N SER A 48 2.01 -14.22 6.39
CA SER A 48 0.94 -13.30 6.81
C SER A 48 0.23 -13.79 8.07
N GLU A 49 -0.03 -15.10 8.18
CA GLU A 49 -0.64 -15.70 9.37
C GLU A 49 0.28 -15.62 10.58
N PHE A 50 1.56 -15.98 10.40
CA PHE A 50 2.57 -15.84 11.45
C PHE A 50 2.66 -14.40 11.97
N ALA A 51 2.71 -13.42 11.07
CA ALA A 51 2.76 -12.01 11.45
C ALA A 51 1.56 -11.58 12.30
N LYS A 52 0.36 -12.08 11.98
CA LYS A 52 -0.85 -11.85 12.77
C LYS A 52 -0.75 -12.49 14.16
N GLU A 53 -0.27 -13.73 14.25
CA GLU A 53 -0.08 -14.42 15.52
C GLU A 53 0.89 -13.66 16.44
N GLN A 54 2.00 -13.14 15.91
CA GLN A 54 2.96 -12.33 16.67
C GLN A 54 2.31 -11.08 17.28
N VAL A 55 1.50 -10.35 16.51
CA VAL A 55 0.79 -9.17 17.03
C VAL A 55 -0.23 -9.56 18.09
N ASN A 56 -1.03 -10.61 17.84
CA ASN A 56 -2.02 -11.07 18.80
C ASN A 56 -1.37 -11.46 20.14
N ALA A 57 -0.28 -12.22 20.10
CA ALA A 57 0.46 -12.59 21.29
C ALA A 57 0.89 -11.35 22.10
N VAL A 58 1.47 -10.33 21.46
CA VAL A 58 1.88 -9.09 22.15
C VAL A 58 0.70 -8.36 22.80
N LEU A 59 -0.44 -8.27 22.09
CA LEU A 59 -1.62 -7.58 22.60
C LEU A 59 -2.30 -8.34 23.73
N GLU A 60 -2.24 -9.67 23.73
CA GLU A 60 -2.76 -10.48 24.83
C GLU A 60 -2.00 -10.30 26.13
N HIS A 61 -0.68 -10.19 26.06
CA HIS A 61 0.17 -9.90 27.22
C HIS A 61 0.03 -8.44 27.70
N SER A 62 -0.50 -7.54 26.85
CA SER A 62 -0.65 -6.11 27.13
C SER A 62 -2.05 -5.71 27.64
N LYS A 63 -2.95 -6.67 27.91
CA LYS A 63 -4.36 -6.46 28.32
C LYS A 63 -4.59 -5.49 29.50
N ASN A 64 -3.56 -5.20 30.30
CA ASN A 64 -3.66 -4.38 31.51
C ASN A 64 -3.22 -2.90 31.36
N LYS A 65 -2.77 -2.44 30.18
CA LYS A 65 -2.39 -1.03 29.97
C LYS A 65 -3.60 -0.19 29.54
N ARG A 66 -4.03 0.76 30.39
CA ARG A 66 -5.10 1.73 30.04
C ARG A 66 -4.59 2.69 28.95
N GLY A 67 -5.38 2.88 27.88
CA GLY A 67 -5.18 3.94 26.88
C GLY A 67 -4.45 3.56 25.58
N GLY A 68 -3.96 2.32 25.44
CA GLY A 68 -3.24 1.86 24.24
C GLY A 68 -4.07 1.03 23.25
N CYS A 69 -3.40 0.47 22.24
CA CYS A 69 -3.96 -0.51 21.32
C CYS A 69 -4.30 -1.82 22.07
N THR A 70 -5.47 -2.37 21.80
CA THR A 70 -5.97 -3.62 22.39
C THR A 70 -6.63 -4.45 21.31
N LEU A 71 -6.77 -5.77 21.52
CA LEU A 71 -7.48 -6.65 20.58
C LEU A 71 -8.89 -6.16 20.24
N SER A 72 -9.61 -5.60 21.22
CA SER A 72 -10.96 -5.04 21.01
C SER A 72 -11.01 -3.74 20.22
N LYS A 73 -9.90 -3.02 20.08
CA LYS A 73 -9.76 -1.78 19.30
C LYS A 73 -9.01 -2.00 17.99
N LEU A 74 -8.50 -3.20 17.77
CA LEU A 74 -7.66 -3.52 16.65
C LEU A 74 -8.46 -3.43 15.36
N SER A 75 -7.99 -2.57 14.46
CA SER A 75 -8.57 -2.40 13.14
C SER A 75 -7.93 -3.37 12.16
N ILE A 76 -8.66 -3.74 11.11
CA ILE A 76 -8.21 -4.74 10.13
C ILE A 76 -8.20 -4.09 8.76
N ARG A 77 -7.02 -4.00 8.16
CA ARG A 77 -6.81 -3.63 6.76
C ARG A 77 -6.89 -4.88 5.90
N LYS A 78 -7.70 -4.83 4.83
CA LYS A 78 -8.09 -6.01 4.05
C LYS A 78 -7.73 -5.86 2.58
N GLU A 79 -7.50 -7.00 1.92
CA GLU A 79 -7.34 -7.07 0.47
C GLU A 79 -8.60 -6.51 -0.22
N TRP A 80 -8.44 -5.63 -1.21
CA TRP A 80 -9.57 -4.99 -1.91
C TRP A 80 -10.61 -6.00 -2.44
N GLY A 81 -10.14 -7.08 -3.05
CA GLY A 81 -10.93 -8.19 -3.55
C GLY A 81 -11.74 -8.94 -2.49
N SER A 82 -11.33 -8.87 -1.21
CA SER A 82 -12.08 -9.47 -0.09
C SER A 82 -13.21 -8.57 0.44
N LEU A 83 -13.20 -7.27 0.10
CA LEU A 83 -14.26 -6.35 0.47
C LEU A 83 -15.54 -6.62 -0.34
N THR A 84 -16.69 -6.45 0.30
CA THR A 84 -17.99 -6.44 -0.39
C THR A 84 -18.10 -5.20 -1.28
N ASN A 85 -18.97 -5.27 -2.30
CA ASN A 85 -19.25 -4.13 -3.18
C ASN A 85 -19.67 -2.87 -2.40
N THR A 86 -20.48 -3.02 -1.33
CA THR A 86 -20.87 -1.90 -0.46
C THR A 86 -19.67 -1.26 0.23
N GLN A 87 -18.72 -2.07 0.72
CA GLN A 87 -17.50 -1.56 1.37
C GLN A 87 -16.58 -0.86 0.38
N ARG A 88 -16.42 -1.42 -0.83
CA ARG A 88 -15.65 -0.80 -1.91
C ARG A 88 -16.25 0.53 -2.32
N LYS A 89 -17.57 0.57 -2.50
CA LYS A 89 -18.32 1.80 -2.83
C LYS A 89 -18.18 2.85 -1.74
N ALA A 90 -18.29 2.45 -0.47
CA ALA A 90 -18.10 3.38 0.65
C ALA A 90 -16.69 3.98 0.69
N TYR A 91 -15.66 3.21 0.31
CA TYR A 91 -14.30 3.75 0.19
C TYR A 91 -14.20 4.74 -0.98
N THR A 92 -14.65 4.37 -2.19
CA THR A 92 -14.55 5.25 -3.36
C THR A 92 -15.38 6.53 -3.19
N ASP A 93 -16.54 6.46 -2.54
CA ASP A 93 -17.35 7.62 -2.20
C ASP A 93 -16.66 8.55 -1.22
N ALA A 94 -15.91 8.02 -0.25
CA ALA A 94 -15.10 8.83 0.65
C ALA A 94 -13.95 9.53 -0.09
N VAL A 95 -13.29 8.86 -1.04
CA VAL A 95 -12.24 9.48 -1.87
C VAL A 95 -12.82 10.61 -2.72
N LEU A 96 -13.96 10.38 -3.39
CA LEU A 96 -14.66 11.41 -4.17
C LEU A 96 -15.11 12.58 -3.29
N CYS A 97 -15.55 12.31 -2.06
CA CYS A 97 -15.83 13.35 -1.08
C CYS A 97 -14.59 14.19 -0.74
N LEU A 98 -13.43 13.56 -0.58
CA LEU A 98 -12.18 14.28 -0.31
C LEU A 98 -11.76 15.16 -1.51
N GLN A 99 -12.00 14.68 -2.74
CA GLN A 99 -11.80 15.46 -3.97
C GLN A 99 -12.78 16.64 -4.09
N ALA A 100 -13.95 16.57 -3.47
CA ALA A 100 -14.95 17.65 -3.49
C ALA A 100 -14.75 18.71 -2.40
N LYS A 101 -13.94 18.44 -1.37
CA LYS A 101 -13.68 19.38 -0.26
C LYS A 101 -12.58 20.38 -0.61
N PRO A 102 -12.64 21.63 -0.12
CA PRO A 102 -11.61 22.64 -0.38
C PRO A 102 -10.27 22.26 0.25
N PRO A 103 -9.13 22.59 -0.38
CA PRO A 103 -7.80 22.30 0.17
C PRO A 103 -7.55 23.10 1.45
N GLN A 104 -6.70 22.58 2.33
CA GLN A 104 -6.21 23.30 3.51
C GLN A 104 -4.82 23.88 3.30
N THR A 105 -4.05 23.39 2.31
CA THR A 105 -2.72 23.94 2.04
C THR A 105 -2.83 25.38 1.52
N PRO A 106 -2.06 26.34 2.08
CA PRO A 106 -2.01 27.70 1.57
C PRO A 106 -1.69 27.74 0.07
N THR A 107 -2.44 28.55 -0.68
CA THR A 107 -2.24 28.72 -2.13
C THR A 107 -0.86 29.26 -2.49
N SER A 108 -0.16 29.89 -1.54
CA SER A 108 1.24 30.32 -1.71
C SER A 108 2.25 29.16 -1.72
N LEU A 109 1.88 28.00 -1.17
CA LEU A 109 2.72 26.80 -1.17
C LEU A 109 2.35 25.87 -2.34
N ILE A 110 1.06 25.68 -2.61
CA ILE A 110 0.60 24.80 -3.68
C ILE A 110 -0.51 25.51 -4.47
N PRO A 111 -0.16 26.40 -5.43
CA PRO A 111 -1.11 27.22 -6.17
C PRO A 111 -2.15 26.41 -6.97
N GLY A 112 -1.79 25.19 -7.36
CA GLY A 112 -2.62 24.28 -8.13
C GLY A 112 -3.63 23.48 -7.34
N ALA A 113 -3.53 23.42 -6.01
CA ALA A 113 -4.45 22.63 -5.19
C ALA A 113 -5.89 23.15 -5.33
N ARG A 114 -6.84 22.25 -5.58
CA ARG A 114 -8.29 22.53 -5.68
C ARG A 114 -9.11 21.67 -4.74
N SER A 115 -8.52 20.62 -4.17
CA SER A 115 -9.22 19.71 -3.28
C SER A 115 -8.42 19.33 -2.04
N ARG A 116 -9.08 18.79 -1.01
CA ARG A 116 -8.40 18.12 0.12
C ARG A 116 -7.54 16.96 -0.34
N PHE A 117 -7.95 16.27 -1.40
CA PHE A 117 -7.14 15.20 -2.00
C PHE A 117 -5.82 15.75 -2.55
N ASP A 118 -5.82 16.95 -3.13
CA ASP A 118 -4.60 17.61 -3.64
C ASP A 118 -3.63 18.00 -2.53
N ASP A 119 -4.07 18.13 -1.28
CA ASP A 119 -3.15 18.38 -0.16
C ASP A 119 -2.22 17.19 0.08
N TRP A 120 -2.71 15.95 -0.11
CA TRP A 120 -1.87 14.74 -0.07
C TRP A 120 -0.93 14.70 -1.27
N VAL A 121 -1.46 14.86 -2.49
CA VAL A 121 -0.66 14.86 -3.72
C VAL A 121 0.46 15.90 -3.65
N GLY A 122 0.12 17.13 -3.28
CA GLY A 122 1.05 18.23 -3.14
C GLY A 122 2.09 18.03 -2.02
N SER A 123 1.67 17.47 -0.89
CA SER A 123 2.60 17.11 0.20
C SER A 123 3.65 16.10 -0.26
N HIS A 124 3.24 15.11 -1.06
CA HIS A 124 4.13 14.12 -1.64
C HIS A 124 5.10 14.74 -2.65
N ILE A 125 4.63 15.58 -3.58
CA ILE A 125 5.50 16.31 -4.53
C ILE A 125 6.62 17.04 -3.80
N LEU A 126 6.26 17.82 -2.78
CA LEU A 126 7.21 18.62 -1.99
C LEU A 126 8.23 17.76 -1.22
N ARG A 127 7.88 16.50 -0.92
CA ARG A 127 8.66 15.63 -0.05
C ARG A 127 9.36 14.50 -0.78
N THR A 128 9.06 14.23 -2.05
CA THR A 128 9.66 13.13 -2.83
C THR A 128 11.18 12.99 -2.67
N PRO A 129 11.99 14.08 -2.69
CA PRO A 129 13.45 14.00 -2.47
C PRO A 129 13.89 13.57 -1.06
N PHE A 130 12.97 13.49 -0.11
CA PHE A 130 13.22 13.25 1.32
C PHE A 130 12.47 12.03 1.88
N ILE A 131 11.76 11.29 1.02
CA ILE A 131 10.90 10.16 1.42
C ILE A 131 11.08 8.91 0.55
N HIS A 132 11.91 8.95 -0.49
CA HIS A 132 12.24 7.81 -1.33
C HIS A 132 13.75 7.58 -1.32
N TYR A 133 14.17 6.33 -1.21
CA TYR A 133 15.57 5.94 -0.98
C TYR A 133 16.19 6.64 0.25
N THR A 134 15.37 6.82 1.28
CA THR A 134 15.70 7.45 2.56
C THR A 134 15.41 6.51 3.72
N GLY A 135 15.98 6.79 4.91
CA GLY A 135 15.73 5.98 6.10
C GLY A 135 14.32 6.10 6.68
N ASN A 136 13.53 7.09 6.23
CA ASN A 136 12.15 7.28 6.64
C ASN A 136 11.13 6.77 5.59
N PHE A 137 11.55 6.22 4.43
CA PHE A 137 10.65 5.86 3.32
C PHE A 137 9.43 5.05 3.78
N LEU A 138 9.66 3.94 4.48
CA LEU A 138 8.61 3.02 4.92
C LEU A 138 7.69 3.65 5.97
N ALA A 139 8.26 4.29 6.99
CA ALA A 139 7.51 4.91 8.08
C ALA A 139 6.72 6.14 7.62
N TRP A 140 7.29 6.96 6.74
CA TRP A 140 6.62 8.11 6.15
C TRP A 140 5.39 7.66 5.35
N HIS A 141 5.53 6.65 4.49
CA HIS A 141 4.41 6.13 3.69
C HIS A 141 3.34 5.42 4.54
N ARG A 142 3.74 4.70 5.60
CA ARG A 142 2.80 4.16 6.60
C ARG A 142 1.96 5.28 7.22
N TYR A 143 2.60 6.36 7.65
CA TYR A 143 1.91 7.49 8.26
C TYR A 143 1.08 8.28 7.24
N TYR A 144 1.55 8.39 6.00
CA TYR A 144 0.85 9.03 4.88
C TYR A 144 -0.50 8.36 4.58
N ILE A 145 -0.53 7.03 4.42
CA ILE A 145 -1.79 6.31 4.17
C ILE A 145 -2.67 6.25 5.43
N TRP A 146 -2.10 6.27 6.64
CA TRP A 146 -2.89 6.32 7.87
C TRP A 146 -3.56 7.69 8.08
N THR A 147 -2.86 8.79 7.84
CA THR A 147 -3.44 10.15 7.91
C THR A 147 -4.48 10.35 6.81
N TYR A 148 -4.24 9.83 5.60
CA TYR A 148 -5.25 9.78 4.54
C TYR A 148 -6.50 9.02 4.97
N GLU A 149 -6.34 7.83 5.56
CA GLU A 149 -7.45 7.06 6.13
C GLU A 149 -8.21 7.87 7.20
N GLN A 150 -7.50 8.60 8.07
CA GLN A 150 -8.15 9.47 9.06
C GLN A 150 -8.95 10.59 8.41
N ALA A 151 -8.48 11.18 7.31
CA ALA A 151 -9.23 12.19 6.57
C ALA A 151 -10.50 11.61 5.94
N LEU A 152 -10.41 10.43 5.31
CA LEU A 152 -11.59 9.73 4.80
C LEU A 152 -12.62 9.47 5.90
N ARG A 153 -12.17 9.03 7.07
CA ARG A 153 -13.05 8.69 8.20
C ARG A 153 -13.67 9.92 8.86
N ASN A 154 -12.85 10.91 9.18
CA ASN A 154 -13.24 12.05 10.00
C ASN A 154 -13.84 13.21 9.19
N GLU A 155 -13.46 13.37 7.92
CA GLU A 155 -13.98 14.45 7.06
C GLU A 155 -15.09 13.96 6.12
N CYS A 156 -15.06 12.67 5.73
CA CYS A 156 -15.96 12.09 4.72
C CYS A 156 -16.83 10.92 5.24
N GLY A 157 -16.81 10.65 6.54
CA GLY A 157 -17.71 9.66 7.16
C GLY A 157 -17.41 8.20 6.77
N TYR A 158 -16.23 7.91 6.23
CA TYR A 158 -15.82 6.53 5.96
C TYR A 158 -15.74 5.75 7.27
N THR A 159 -16.36 4.56 7.34
CA THR A 159 -16.34 3.72 8.55
C THR A 159 -15.41 2.52 8.42
N GLY A 160 -14.93 2.23 7.21
CA GLY A 160 -13.93 1.18 6.94
C GLY A 160 -12.48 1.65 7.17
N TYR A 161 -11.53 0.76 6.93
CA TYR A 161 -10.09 1.02 7.10
C TYR A 161 -9.38 0.92 5.75
N GLN A 162 -8.14 1.42 5.66
CA GLN A 162 -7.38 1.43 4.42
C GLN A 162 -7.28 0.01 3.81
N PRO A 163 -7.81 -0.21 2.59
CA PRO A 163 -7.61 -1.47 1.88
C PRO A 163 -6.23 -1.51 1.21
N TYR A 164 -5.82 -2.71 0.81
CA TYR A 164 -4.58 -2.93 0.06
C TYR A 164 -4.81 -3.67 -1.26
N TRP A 165 -3.88 -3.48 -2.21
CA TRP A 165 -3.82 -4.18 -3.48
C TRP A 165 -2.83 -5.34 -3.42
N ASP A 166 -3.32 -6.57 -3.41
CA ASP A 166 -2.44 -7.74 -3.55
C ASP A 166 -1.98 -7.90 -5.01
N TRP A 167 -0.74 -7.47 -5.27
CA TRP A 167 -0.11 -7.57 -6.59
C TRP A 167 0.10 -9.01 -7.03
N ALA A 168 0.38 -9.93 -6.10
CA ALA A 168 0.65 -11.32 -6.42
C ALA A 168 -0.62 -12.00 -6.97
N LYS A 169 -1.75 -11.74 -6.33
CA LYS A 169 -3.07 -12.16 -6.84
C LYS A 169 -3.35 -11.59 -8.22
N THR A 170 -3.07 -10.30 -8.43
CA THR A 170 -3.30 -9.64 -9.73
C THR A 170 -2.35 -10.14 -10.83
N ALA A 171 -1.10 -10.49 -10.49
CA ALA A 171 -0.14 -11.07 -11.41
C ALA A 171 -0.59 -12.45 -11.91
N ALA A 172 -1.23 -13.23 -11.03
CA ALA A 172 -1.82 -14.52 -11.35
C ALA A 172 -3.09 -14.38 -12.21
N THR A 173 -4.05 -13.56 -11.78
CA THR A 173 -5.39 -13.50 -12.41
C THR A 173 -5.46 -12.57 -13.63
N GLY A 174 -4.67 -11.48 -13.63
CA GLY A 174 -4.74 -10.41 -14.62
C GLY A 174 -5.27 -9.08 -14.06
N LEU A 175 -4.86 -7.97 -14.68
CA LEU A 175 -5.26 -6.61 -14.30
C LEU A 175 -6.70 -6.29 -14.73
N ASP A 176 -7.10 -6.76 -15.91
CA ASP A 176 -8.41 -6.57 -16.52
C ASP A 176 -9.53 -7.30 -15.76
N THR A 177 -9.20 -8.41 -15.10
CA THR A 177 -10.11 -9.17 -14.24
C THR A 177 -10.02 -8.78 -12.76
N SER A 178 -9.08 -7.89 -12.41
CA SER A 178 -8.89 -7.46 -11.03
C SER A 178 -10.04 -6.54 -10.60
N PRO A 179 -10.65 -6.77 -9.42
CA PRO A 179 -11.69 -5.89 -8.88
C PRO A 179 -11.21 -4.45 -8.63
N ILE A 180 -9.90 -4.21 -8.71
CA ILE A 180 -9.29 -2.89 -8.59
C ILE A 180 -9.41 -2.11 -9.89
N PHE A 181 -9.29 -2.78 -11.05
CA PHE A 181 -9.15 -2.11 -12.35
C PHE A 181 -10.19 -2.55 -13.40
N ASP A 182 -11.21 -3.31 -13.00
CA ASP A 182 -12.27 -3.80 -13.90
C ASP A 182 -13.21 -2.71 -14.45
N GLY A 183 -13.08 -1.45 -14.00
CA GLY A 183 -13.90 -0.33 -14.45
C GLY A 183 -15.34 -0.35 -13.94
N SER A 184 -15.70 -1.29 -13.06
CA SER A 184 -17.01 -1.33 -12.42
C SER A 184 -17.19 -0.14 -11.47
N ALA A 185 -18.42 0.08 -11.00
CA ALA A 185 -18.73 1.08 -9.98
C ALA A 185 -18.07 0.80 -8.61
N TYR A 186 -17.40 -0.35 -8.45
CA TYR A 186 -16.75 -0.80 -7.22
C TYR A 186 -15.23 -0.96 -7.37
N SER A 187 -14.65 -0.33 -8.38
CA SER A 187 -13.21 -0.37 -8.70
C SER A 187 -12.52 0.96 -8.39
N MET A 188 -11.21 1.02 -8.59
CA MET A 188 -10.43 2.25 -8.67
C MET A 188 -10.49 2.90 -10.05
N GLY A 189 -11.48 2.55 -10.89
CA GLY A 189 -11.55 2.96 -12.29
C GLY A 189 -10.99 1.92 -13.24
N SER A 190 -11.24 2.07 -14.53
CA SER A 190 -10.77 1.14 -15.56
C SER A 190 -9.32 1.40 -15.98
N ASN A 191 -8.88 0.67 -17.01
CA ASN A 191 -7.76 1.09 -17.86
C ASN A 191 -8.09 2.39 -18.62
N GLY A 192 -7.05 3.03 -19.16
CA GLY A 192 -7.19 4.15 -20.08
C GLY A 192 -7.67 3.73 -21.47
N ALA A 193 -8.18 4.68 -22.24
CA ALA A 193 -8.48 4.46 -23.66
C ALA A 193 -7.22 3.97 -24.40
N PRO A 194 -7.33 2.93 -25.25
CA PRO A 194 -6.17 2.33 -25.90
C PRO A 194 -5.51 3.29 -26.87
N ILE A 195 -4.17 3.38 -26.83
CA ILE A 195 -3.35 4.07 -27.82
C ILE A 195 -2.52 3.03 -28.57
N ALA A 196 -2.71 2.95 -29.89
CA ALA A 196 -1.99 2.02 -30.75
C ALA A 196 -0.57 2.52 -31.03
N GLY A 197 0.37 1.58 -31.25
CA GLY A 197 1.73 1.89 -31.68
C GLY A 197 2.59 2.59 -30.62
N GLN A 198 2.26 2.43 -29.33
CA GLN A 198 3.11 2.91 -28.24
C GLN A 198 4.45 2.18 -28.22
N GLY A 199 5.52 2.91 -27.93
CA GLY A 199 6.85 2.36 -27.70
C GLY A 199 7.07 1.97 -26.23
N ASN A 200 8.34 1.81 -25.87
CA ASN A 200 8.74 1.49 -24.49
C ASN A 200 8.89 2.74 -23.64
N ILE A 201 8.68 2.56 -22.34
CA ILE A 201 9.05 3.53 -21.31
C ILE A 201 10.53 3.33 -21.01
N VAL A 202 11.29 4.41 -20.93
CA VAL A 202 12.71 4.40 -20.59
C VAL A 202 12.89 5.15 -19.27
N LEU A 203 13.20 4.42 -18.21
CA LEU A 203 13.48 5.00 -16.90
C LEU A 203 14.97 5.27 -16.79
N GLN A 204 15.33 6.55 -16.76
CA GLN A 204 16.70 7.02 -16.60
C GLN A 204 16.89 7.58 -15.19
N PHE A 205 17.91 7.10 -14.47
CA PHE A 205 18.25 7.60 -13.14
C PHE A 205 19.73 8.03 -13.11
N GLY A 206 19.97 9.35 -13.16
CA GLY A 206 21.33 9.90 -13.29
C GLY A 206 22.05 9.32 -14.50
N ASP A 207 23.30 8.88 -14.30
CA ASP A 207 24.13 8.24 -15.34
C ASP A 207 24.05 6.70 -15.33
N LEU A 208 23.10 6.10 -14.59
CA LEU A 208 22.95 4.65 -14.51
C LEU A 208 22.36 4.06 -15.79
N PRO A 209 22.56 2.76 -16.08
CA PRO A 209 21.91 2.12 -17.22
C PRO A 209 20.38 2.29 -17.18
N PRO A 210 19.74 2.63 -18.30
CA PRO A 210 18.30 2.82 -18.33
C PRO A 210 17.56 1.49 -18.14
N ILE A 211 16.41 1.54 -17.46
CA ILE A 211 15.48 0.41 -17.37
C ILE A 211 14.40 0.61 -18.43
N VAL A 212 14.23 -0.39 -19.29
CA VAL A 212 13.24 -0.37 -20.38
C VAL A 212 12.03 -1.19 -19.98
N LEU A 213 10.86 -0.56 -19.96
CA LEU A 213 9.59 -1.18 -19.62
C LEU A 213 8.64 -1.17 -20.83
N PRO A 214 7.84 -2.22 -21.05
CA PRO A 214 6.84 -2.22 -22.11
C PRO A 214 5.69 -1.26 -21.79
N SER A 215 5.01 -0.75 -22.83
CA SER A 215 3.70 -0.13 -22.65
C SER A 215 2.62 -1.16 -22.33
N GLY A 216 1.50 -0.67 -21.81
CA GLY A 216 0.33 -1.49 -21.49
C GLY A 216 -0.68 -1.53 -22.64
N SER A 217 -1.92 -1.84 -22.28
CA SER A 217 -3.06 -1.93 -23.20
C SER A 217 -3.96 -0.68 -23.23
N GLY A 218 -3.56 0.38 -22.52
CA GLY A 218 -4.29 1.65 -22.40
C GLY A 218 -3.52 2.81 -23.01
N GLY A 219 -3.33 3.88 -22.23
CA GLY A 219 -2.52 5.06 -22.57
C GLY A 219 -3.28 6.39 -22.43
N GLY A 220 -4.58 6.38 -22.71
CA GLY A 220 -5.46 7.54 -22.62
C GLY A 220 -6.14 7.73 -21.27
N CYS A 221 -7.16 8.59 -21.23
CA CYS A 221 -7.98 8.81 -20.04
C CYS A 221 -8.70 7.52 -19.61
N VAL A 222 -8.85 7.31 -18.31
CA VAL A 222 -9.71 6.25 -17.74
C VAL A 222 -11.12 6.35 -18.31
N THR A 223 -11.69 5.23 -18.74
CA THR A 223 -12.93 5.19 -19.53
C THR A 223 -14.18 4.88 -18.70
N SER A 224 -14.05 4.23 -17.54
CA SER A 224 -15.17 3.90 -16.65
C SER A 224 -14.77 3.77 -15.18
N GLY A 225 -15.77 3.57 -14.33
CA GLY A 225 -15.64 3.48 -12.87
C GLY A 225 -15.77 4.84 -12.15
N PRO A 226 -15.61 4.85 -10.82
CA PRO A 226 -15.94 6.02 -9.98
C PRO A 226 -15.11 7.27 -10.28
N PHE A 227 -13.89 7.10 -10.81
CA PHE A 227 -12.92 8.18 -11.01
C PHE A 227 -12.76 8.59 -12.49
N LYS A 228 -13.67 8.18 -13.38
CA LYS A 228 -13.58 8.52 -14.81
C LYS A 228 -13.60 10.03 -15.08
N ASP A 229 -14.30 10.79 -14.24
CA ASP A 229 -14.47 12.24 -14.34
C ASP A 229 -13.55 13.00 -13.36
N MET A 230 -12.62 12.28 -12.71
CA MET A 230 -11.63 12.89 -11.81
C MET A 230 -10.64 13.75 -12.61
N GLU A 231 -10.37 14.94 -12.10
CA GLU A 231 -9.29 15.80 -12.59
C GLU A 231 -8.01 15.57 -11.76
N VAL A 232 -6.91 15.28 -12.45
CA VAL A 232 -5.55 15.41 -11.93
C VAL A 232 -5.14 16.87 -12.10
N THR A 233 -4.97 17.61 -11.00
CA THR A 233 -4.79 19.07 -11.01
C THR A 233 -3.34 19.53 -10.86
N LEU A 234 -2.46 18.66 -10.34
CA LEU A 234 -1.03 18.93 -10.11
C LEU A 234 -0.14 18.16 -11.10
N GLY A 235 1.13 18.54 -11.16
CA GLY A 235 2.15 17.94 -12.02
C GLY A 235 1.95 18.21 -13.51
N PRO A 236 2.56 17.38 -14.39
CA PRO A 236 3.60 16.39 -14.06
C PRO A 236 4.88 17.06 -13.54
N VAL A 237 5.75 16.30 -12.88
CA VAL A 237 7.10 16.73 -12.46
C VAL A 237 8.15 15.98 -13.27
N ALA A 238 8.02 14.66 -13.36
CA ALA A 238 8.94 13.78 -14.08
C ALA A 238 8.17 12.57 -14.64
N LEU A 239 7.21 12.83 -15.53
CA LEU A 239 6.36 11.82 -16.12
C LEU A 239 7.07 11.12 -17.29
N ALA A 240 7.36 9.83 -17.13
CA ALA A 240 7.94 9.01 -18.20
C ALA A 240 6.90 8.64 -19.27
N LEU A 241 7.25 8.83 -20.55
CA LEU A 241 6.39 8.57 -21.71
C LEU A 241 6.82 7.31 -22.47
N THR A 242 5.96 6.84 -23.38
CA THR A 242 6.17 5.63 -24.21
C THR A 242 7.03 5.86 -25.45
N ASP A 243 7.57 7.06 -25.62
CA ASP A 243 8.60 7.38 -26.62
C ASP A 243 10.01 7.47 -26.01
N GLY A 244 10.14 7.10 -24.73
CA GLY A 244 11.38 7.16 -23.97
C GLY A 244 11.73 8.55 -23.42
N THR A 245 10.88 9.56 -23.64
CA THR A 245 11.09 10.90 -23.08
C THR A 245 10.46 11.03 -21.69
N THR A 246 10.85 12.10 -20.97
CA THR A 246 10.24 12.49 -19.69
C THR A 246 9.76 13.93 -19.79
N VAL A 247 8.55 14.20 -19.31
CA VAL A 247 7.95 15.54 -19.32
C VAL A 247 7.65 16.03 -17.92
N GLY A 248 7.78 17.33 -17.70
CA GLY A 248 7.48 18.00 -16.44
C GLY A 248 6.86 19.37 -16.68
N ASN A 249 6.16 19.88 -15.68
CA ASN A 249 5.52 21.19 -15.66
C ASN A 249 6.07 22.00 -14.47
N GLY A 250 7.30 22.49 -14.62
CA GLY A 250 8.01 23.20 -13.55
C GLY A 250 8.22 22.30 -12.32
N ASP A 251 7.81 22.79 -11.16
CA ASP A 251 7.81 22.06 -9.89
C ASP A 251 6.57 21.16 -9.70
N GLY A 252 5.63 21.17 -10.65
CA GLY A 252 4.38 20.43 -10.58
C GLY A 252 3.35 20.98 -9.58
N LEU A 253 3.57 22.13 -8.96
CA LEU A 253 2.66 22.69 -7.95
C LEU A 253 1.64 23.68 -8.53
N SER A 254 1.81 24.08 -9.79
CA SER A 254 0.88 24.96 -10.52
C SER A 254 -0.36 24.22 -11.01
N TYR A 255 -1.46 24.95 -11.18
CA TYR A 255 -2.73 24.37 -11.65
C TYR A 255 -2.62 23.85 -13.09
N ASN A 256 -2.82 22.55 -13.28
CA ASN A 256 -2.73 21.87 -14.57
C ASN A 256 -3.79 20.74 -14.67
N PRO A 257 -5.09 21.08 -14.78
CA PRO A 257 -6.18 20.11 -14.78
C PRO A 257 -6.16 19.25 -16.05
N ARG A 258 -6.25 17.94 -15.86
CA ARG A 258 -6.35 16.94 -16.94
C ARG A 258 -6.99 15.66 -16.42
N CYS A 259 -7.42 14.77 -17.31
CA CYS A 259 -7.98 13.48 -16.91
C CYS A 259 -6.92 12.56 -16.27
N LEU A 260 -7.36 11.68 -15.38
CA LEU A 260 -6.58 10.52 -14.95
C LEU A 260 -6.34 9.59 -16.16
N LYS A 261 -5.07 9.27 -16.46
CA LYS A 261 -4.70 8.32 -17.51
C LYS A 261 -4.10 7.06 -16.92
N ARG A 262 -4.41 5.91 -17.53
CA ARG A 262 -3.80 4.63 -17.17
C ARG A 262 -3.36 3.86 -18.41
N ASP A 263 -2.33 3.07 -18.21
CA ASP A 263 -1.81 2.16 -19.22
C ASP A 263 -1.45 0.85 -18.53
N LEU A 264 -2.48 0.09 -18.15
CA LEU A 264 -2.34 -1.10 -17.33
C LEU A 264 -1.41 -2.11 -18.01
N THR A 265 -0.30 -2.45 -17.35
CA THR A 265 0.80 -3.21 -17.96
C THR A 265 1.05 -4.51 -17.21
N ARG A 266 0.39 -5.60 -17.65
CA ARG A 266 0.49 -6.93 -17.01
C ARG A 266 1.93 -7.44 -16.91
N ALA A 267 2.74 -7.21 -17.94
CA ALA A 267 4.13 -7.67 -17.98
C ALA A 267 4.98 -7.09 -16.83
N ILE A 268 4.75 -5.83 -16.43
CA ILE A 268 5.45 -5.20 -15.31
C ILE A 268 5.02 -5.85 -13.98
N ASN A 269 3.72 -6.06 -13.77
CA ASN A 269 3.22 -6.71 -12.56
C ASN A 269 3.81 -8.13 -12.42
N GLN A 270 3.79 -8.91 -13.49
CA GLN A 270 4.29 -10.28 -13.49
C GLN A 270 5.80 -10.38 -13.26
N ARG A 271 6.57 -9.40 -13.74
CA ARG A 271 8.02 -9.37 -13.57
C ARG A 271 8.42 -8.97 -12.14
N TYR A 272 7.82 -7.91 -11.61
CA TYR A 272 8.35 -7.24 -10.42
C TYR A 272 7.53 -7.46 -9.14
N ALA A 273 6.25 -7.84 -9.25
CA ALA A 273 5.33 -7.88 -8.12
C ALA A 273 4.42 -9.12 -8.12
N ASN A 274 4.95 -10.27 -8.51
CA ASN A 274 4.27 -11.56 -8.36
C ASN A 274 4.56 -12.17 -6.96
N ALA A 275 4.01 -13.35 -6.67
CA ALA A 275 4.20 -14.02 -5.37
C ALA A 275 5.69 -14.30 -5.06
N THR A 276 6.47 -14.77 -6.04
CA THR A 276 7.90 -15.09 -5.85
C THR A 276 8.71 -13.83 -5.56
N SER A 277 8.41 -12.71 -6.22
CA SER A 277 9.04 -11.40 -5.95
C SER A 277 8.77 -10.94 -4.51
N VAL A 278 7.53 -11.06 -4.04
CA VAL A 278 7.13 -10.63 -2.68
C VAL A 278 7.76 -11.51 -1.62
N VAL A 279 7.71 -12.84 -1.77
CA VAL A 279 8.29 -13.76 -0.78
C VAL A 279 9.80 -13.67 -0.76
N LYS A 280 10.46 -13.53 -1.92
CA LYS A 280 11.90 -13.29 -2.00
C LYS A 280 12.28 -12.03 -1.23
N LEU A 281 11.59 -10.91 -1.45
CA LEU A 281 11.81 -9.68 -0.69
C LEU A 281 11.72 -9.91 0.83
N ILE A 282 10.73 -10.64 1.31
CA ILE A 282 10.54 -10.89 2.75
C ILE A 282 11.63 -11.82 3.31
N LEU A 283 11.91 -12.95 2.64
CA LEU A 283 12.75 -14.01 3.20
C LEU A 283 14.25 -13.82 2.94
N THR A 284 14.64 -13.06 1.91
CA THR A 284 16.05 -12.88 1.55
C THR A 284 16.63 -11.52 1.95
N SER A 285 15.86 -10.69 2.67
CA SER A 285 16.33 -9.39 3.18
C SER A 285 16.74 -9.50 4.65
N PRO A 286 18.04 -9.62 4.97
CA PRO A 286 18.51 -9.86 6.34
C PRO A 286 18.35 -8.63 7.25
N ASP A 287 18.39 -7.43 6.68
CA ASP A 287 18.31 -6.16 7.38
C ASP A 287 17.40 -5.17 6.64
N ILE A 288 17.10 -4.05 7.29
CA ILE A 288 16.21 -3.01 6.76
C ILE A 288 16.75 -2.37 5.48
N TRP A 289 18.08 -2.23 5.35
CA TRP A 289 18.69 -1.63 4.17
C TRP A 289 18.43 -2.48 2.93
N GLN A 290 18.76 -3.78 3.01
CA GLN A 290 18.48 -4.72 1.91
C GLN A 290 16.99 -4.81 1.61
N PHE A 291 16.14 -4.80 2.65
CA PHE A 291 14.69 -4.83 2.48
C PHE A 291 14.17 -3.61 1.70
N GLN A 292 14.47 -2.40 2.17
CA GLN A 292 13.94 -1.19 1.53
C GLN A 292 14.53 -0.93 0.15
N MET A 293 15.81 -1.27 -0.07
CA MET A 293 16.46 -1.09 -1.36
C MET A 293 15.95 -2.11 -2.39
N THR A 294 15.77 -3.38 -1.99
CA THR A 294 15.14 -4.40 -2.87
C THR A 294 13.68 -4.06 -3.18
N MET A 295 12.95 -3.52 -2.19
CA MET A 295 11.56 -3.10 -2.40
C MET A 295 11.44 -1.96 -3.42
N GLN A 296 12.34 -0.98 -3.37
CA GLN A 296 12.32 0.21 -4.24
C GLN A 296 13.01 -0.01 -5.60
N GLY A 297 13.85 -1.03 -5.70
CA GLY A 297 14.73 -1.30 -6.84
C GLY A 297 16.16 -0.84 -6.55
N ASN A 298 17.14 -1.72 -6.72
CA ASN A 298 18.54 -1.36 -6.47
C ASN A 298 19.06 -0.50 -7.64
N PRO A 299 19.50 0.76 -7.42
CA PRO A 299 20.01 1.58 -8.51
C PRO A 299 21.19 0.89 -9.21
N GLY A 300 21.15 0.88 -10.55
CA GLY A 300 22.18 0.26 -11.38
C GLY A 300 21.91 -1.19 -11.76
N THR A 301 20.80 -1.77 -11.29
CA THR A 301 20.27 -3.04 -11.80
C THR A 301 19.06 -2.82 -12.72
N ASP A 302 18.53 -3.88 -13.32
CA ASP A 302 17.28 -3.88 -14.09
C ASP A 302 16.02 -4.13 -13.23
N GLU A 303 16.16 -3.90 -11.91
CA GLU A 303 15.11 -4.11 -10.90
C GLU A 303 14.53 -2.78 -10.41
N ILE A 304 13.20 -2.66 -10.47
CA ILE A 304 12.44 -1.55 -9.87
C ILE A 304 11.68 -1.97 -8.60
N GLY A 305 11.90 -3.21 -8.15
CA GLY A 305 11.28 -3.78 -6.96
C GLY A 305 9.74 -3.85 -7.02
N VAL A 306 9.12 -4.34 -5.94
CA VAL A 306 7.66 -4.42 -5.83
C VAL A 306 7.02 -3.02 -5.76
N HIS A 307 7.73 -2.01 -5.25
CA HIS A 307 7.28 -0.62 -5.20
C HIS A 307 7.19 -0.01 -6.60
N GLY A 308 8.30 0.01 -7.36
CA GLY A 308 8.27 0.47 -8.74
C GLY A 308 7.37 -0.40 -9.61
N GLY A 309 7.40 -1.72 -9.42
CA GLY A 309 6.54 -2.66 -10.12
C GLY A 309 5.05 -2.32 -9.97
N GLY A 310 4.59 -2.03 -8.75
CA GLY A 310 3.21 -1.62 -8.50
C GLY A 310 2.83 -0.29 -9.16
N HIS A 311 3.68 0.74 -9.05
CA HIS A 311 3.44 2.05 -9.70
C HIS A 311 3.40 1.94 -11.22
N TYR A 312 4.46 1.40 -11.84
CA TYR A 312 4.57 1.34 -13.30
C TYR A 312 3.61 0.34 -13.95
N THR A 313 3.05 -0.60 -13.18
CA THR A 313 1.93 -1.45 -13.62
C THR A 313 0.68 -0.63 -13.93
N ILE A 314 0.40 0.43 -13.16
CA ILE A 314 -0.75 1.31 -13.38
C ILE A 314 -0.55 2.12 -14.67
N GLY A 315 0.69 2.57 -14.91
CA GLY A 315 1.06 3.32 -16.10
C GLY A 315 0.37 4.68 -16.20
N GLY A 316 0.39 5.28 -17.39
CA GLY A 316 -0.29 6.55 -17.64
C GLY A 316 0.21 7.72 -16.78
N ASP A 317 -0.71 8.60 -16.42
CA ASP A 317 -0.48 9.88 -15.73
C ASP A 317 -1.53 10.01 -14.62
N PRO A 318 -1.14 9.92 -13.34
CA PRO A 318 0.23 10.11 -12.83
C PRO A 318 1.04 8.84 -12.56
N GLY A 319 0.58 7.64 -12.93
CA GLY A 319 1.19 6.38 -12.50
C GLY A 319 2.67 6.19 -12.86
N ARG A 320 3.20 6.93 -13.85
CA ARG A 320 4.61 6.93 -14.26
C ARG A 320 5.44 8.11 -13.72
N ASP A 321 4.89 8.89 -12.80
CA ASP A 321 5.57 10.04 -12.21
C ASP A 321 5.71 9.85 -10.70
N ALA A 322 6.94 9.62 -10.24
CA ALA A 322 7.25 9.33 -8.85
C ALA A 322 6.93 10.48 -7.88
N PHE A 323 6.72 11.71 -8.36
CA PHE A 323 6.37 12.85 -7.51
C PHE A 323 4.86 12.95 -7.29
N ILE A 324 4.09 12.69 -8.35
CA ILE A 324 2.65 12.94 -8.35
C ILE A 324 1.82 11.65 -8.34
N SER A 325 2.44 10.49 -8.18
CA SER A 325 1.77 9.18 -8.16
C SER A 325 0.58 9.06 -7.20
N PRO A 326 0.49 9.77 -6.04
CA PRO A 326 -0.73 9.78 -5.23
C PRO A 326 -1.96 10.39 -5.91
N GLY A 327 -1.76 11.08 -7.04
CA GLY A 327 -2.85 11.57 -7.88
C GLY A 327 -3.67 10.45 -8.53
N ASP A 328 -3.14 9.22 -8.59
CA ASP A 328 -3.93 8.03 -8.90
C ASP A 328 -4.51 7.43 -7.60
N PRO A 329 -5.84 7.29 -7.45
CA PRO A 329 -6.46 6.72 -6.25
C PRO A 329 -5.98 5.30 -5.87
N ALA A 330 -5.44 4.53 -6.83
CA ALA A 330 -4.86 3.21 -6.58
C ALA A 330 -3.54 3.26 -5.81
N PHE A 331 -2.87 4.42 -5.72
CA PHE A 331 -1.67 4.65 -4.91
C PHE A 331 -1.87 4.18 -3.47
N TYR A 332 -3.00 4.52 -2.86
CA TYR A 332 -3.26 4.24 -1.44
C TYR A 332 -3.45 2.73 -1.19
N LEU A 333 -3.99 1.99 -2.17
CA LEU A 333 -4.09 0.53 -2.11
C LEU A 333 -2.71 -0.12 -2.35
N HIS A 334 -1.93 0.41 -3.30
CA HIS A 334 -0.55 -0.01 -3.53
C HIS A 334 0.29 0.15 -2.24
N HIS A 335 0.28 1.34 -1.63
CA HIS A 335 1.02 1.57 -0.39
C HIS A 335 0.45 0.84 0.83
N GLY A 336 -0.83 0.48 0.82
CA GLY A 336 -1.38 -0.48 1.78
C GLY A 336 -0.70 -1.85 1.70
N MET A 337 -0.32 -2.30 0.50
CA MET A 337 0.40 -3.57 0.31
C MET A 337 1.90 -3.42 0.59
N ILE A 338 2.50 -2.26 0.29
CA ILE A 338 3.87 -1.93 0.73
C ILE A 338 3.96 -2.03 2.25
N ASP A 339 3.03 -1.41 2.96
CA ASP A 339 2.99 -1.45 4.42
C ASP A 339 2.70 -2.85 4.96
N ARG A 340 1.84 -3.63 4.30
CA ARG A 340 1.62 -5.04 4.64
C ARG A 340 2.90 -5.87 4.52
N VAL A 341 3.64 -5.73 3.43
CA VAL A 341 4.88 -6.49 3.19
C VAL A 341 5.95 -6.10 4.21
N TRP A 342 6.08 -4.82 4.53
CA TRP A 342 6.96 -4.36 5.61
C TRP A 342 6.52 -4.89 6.96
N TRP A 343 5.24 -4.82 7.30
CA TRP A 343 4.69 -5.37 8.53
C TRP A 343 4.99 -6.87 8.68
N ILE A 344 4.78 -7.67 7.64
CA ILE A 344 5.12 -9.11 7.65
C ILE A 344 6.62 -9.31 7.93
N TRP A 345 7.49 -8.59 7.21
CA TRP A 345 8.92 -8.66 7.42
C TRP A 345 9.30 -8.25 8.85
N GLN A 346 8.73 -7.19 9.40
CA GLN A 346 8.97 -6.78 10.78
C GLN A 346 8.59 -7.87 11.77
N MET A 347 7.47 -8.59 11.57
CA MET A 347 7.01 -9.60 12.52
C MET A 347 7.88 -10.86 12.58
N LEU A 348 8.75 -11.11 11.59
CA LEU A 348 9.72 -12.22 11.64
C LEU A 348 10.77 -12.04 12.73
N ASP A 349 11.09 -10.80 13.09
CA ASP A 349 11.92 -10.44 14.24
C ASP A 349 11.51 -9.06 14.76
N ARG A 350 10.38 -9.04 15.47
CA ARG A 350 9.69 -7.80 15.85
C ARG A 350 10.55 -6.87 16.69
N GLU A 351 11.31 -7.40 17.64
CA GLU A 351 12.11 -6.58 18.56
C GLU A 351 13.17 -5.78 17.80
N THR A 352 13.97 -6.47 16.98
CA THR A 352 15.02 -5.83 16.17
C THR A 352 14.42 -4.94 15.08
N ARG A 353 13.45 -5.45 14.32
CA ARG A 353 12.94 -4.79 13.09
C ARG A 353 11.94 -3.67 13.32
N THR A 354 11.42 -3.53 14.54
CA THR A 354 10.68 -2.33 14.98
C THR A 354 11.53 -1.41 15.85
N GLY A 355 12.74 -1.85 16.22
CA GLY A 355 13.74 -1.10 16.97
C GLY A 355 14.65 -0.26 16.08
N ALA A 356 15.74 0.28 16.66
CA ALA A 356 16.66 1.18 15.97
C ALA A 356 17.34 0.51 14.76
N ASP A 357 17.62 -0.79 14.84
CA ASP A 357 18.17 -1.60 13.75
C ASP A 357 17.17 -1.81 12.59
N GLY A 358 15.90 -1.46 12.81
CA GLY A 358 14.86 -1.38 11.79
C GLY A 358 14.87 -0.06 11.00
N ILE A 359 15.90 0.79 11.13
CA ILE A 359 16.09 2.04 10.38
C ILE A 359 17.50 2.05 9.75
N SER A 360 17.60 2.38 8.46
CA SER A 360 18.88 2.60 7.79
C SER A 360 18.73 3.57 6.62
N GLY A 361 19.75 4.41 6.41
CA GLY A 361 19.75 5.44 5.39
C GLY A 361 19.67 6.86 5.95
N THR A 362 19.65 7.83 5.04
CA THR A 362 19.70 9.26 5.37
C THR A 362 18.37 9.94 5.01
N GLU A 363 18.26 11.25 5.29
CA GLU A 363 17.03 12.03 5.11
C GLU A 363 16.84 12.57 3.68
N THR A 364 17.76 12.25 2.77
CA THR A 364 17.77 12.71 1.37
C THR A 364 17.91 11.52 0.43
N LEU A 365 17.22 11.56 -0.71
CA LEU A 365 17.19 10.51 -1.72
C LEU A 365 18.60 10.06 -2.09
N LEU A 366 18.90 8.77 -1.85
CA LEU A 366 20.22 8.17 -2.07
C LEU A 366 21.38 8.94 -1.44
N ASN A 367 21.12 9.66 -0.35
CA ASN A 367 22.07 10.54 0.30
C ASN A 367 22.61 11.67 -0.60
N PHE A 368 21.78 12.21 -1.49
CA PHE A 368 22.15 13.32 -2.37
C PHE A 368 21.19 14.53 -2.24
N PRO A 369 21.68 15.70 -1.79
CA PRO A 369 23.00 15.91 -1.18
C PRO A 369 23.16 15.12 0.12
N PRO A 370 24.37 14.89 0.64
CA PRO A 370 24.54 14.18 1.91
C PRO A 370 23.76 14.83 3.06
N SER A 371 23.11 14.01 3.87
CA SER A 371 22.36 14.42 5.06
C SER A 371 22.62 13.50 6.24
N GLU A 372 22.07 13.87 7.41
CA GLU A 372 22.15 13.04 8.62
C GLU A 372 21.47 11.69 8.43
N ASN A 373 21.93 10.71 9.22
CA ASN A 373 21.25 9.42 9.28
C ASN A 373 19.86 9.60 9.91
N THR A 374 18.87 8.94 9.34
CA THR A 374 17.55 8.87 9.98
C THR A 374 17.66 8.10 11.29
N THR A 375 17.05 8.61 12.35
CA THR A 375 17.02 7.97 13.67
C THR A 375 15.59 7.82 14.18
N MET A 376 15.44 7.18 15.33
CA MET A 376 14.16 7.11 16.05
C MET A 376 13.56 8.47 16.42
N ASP A 377 14.37 9.53 16.44
CA ASP A 377 13.95 10.89 16.77
C ASP A 377 13.76 11.78 15.55
N THR A 378 14.11 11.31 14.34
CA THR A 378 13.86 12.07 13.12
C THR A 378 12.36 12.36 12.99
N PRO A 379 11.95 13.64 12.85
CA PRO A 379 10.55 14.00 12.72
C PRO A 379 10.01 13.63 11.33
N VAL A 380 8.78 13.14 11.31
CA VAL A 380 8.03 12.80 10.11
C VAL A 380 6.81 13.73 10.03
N THR A 381 6.70 14.46 8.92
CA THR A 381 5.65 15.45 8.70
C THR A 381 4.88 15.20 7.41
N MET A 382 3.57 15.41 7.46
CA MET A 382 2.67 15.43 6.31
C MET A 382 2.34 16.87 5.85
N GLY A 383 2.88 17.89 6.54
CA GLY A 383 2.56 19.29 6.28
C GLY A 383 1.08 19.57 6.49
N TYR A 384 0.44 20.20 5.49
CA TYR A 384 -0.97 20.56 5.53
C TYR A 384 -1.92 19.43 5.09
N ALA A 385 -1.39 18.27 4.68
CA ALA A 385 -2.22 17.13 4.31
C ALA A 385 -2.99 16.65 5.55
N GLY A 386 -2.30 16.24 6.62
CA GLY A 386 -2.98 15.95 7.89
C GLY A 386 -2.08 15.35 8.97
N GLY A 387 -2.59 15.34 10.21
CA GLY A 387 -1.88 14.80 11.37
C GLY A 387 -0.76 15.73 11.91
N PRO A 388 -0.36 15.58 13.19
CA PRO A 388 0.79 16.27 13.74
C PRO A 388 2.12 15.69 13.25
N ASP A 389 3.21 16.42 13.42
CA ASP A 389 4.55 15.87 13.24
C ASP A 389 4.84 14.83 14.33
N LEU A 390 5.36 13.66 13.94
CA LEU A 390 5.64 12.55 14.85
C LEU A 390 7.08 12.06 14.66
N PRO A 391 7.79 11.66 15.72
CA PRO A 391 9.10 11.06 15.59
C PRO A 391 8.98 9.64 15.02
N MET A 392 10.01 9.17 14.29
CA MET A 392 10.07 7.81 13.72
C MET A 392 9.67 6.71 14.72
N ARG A 393 10.08 6.81 16.00
CA ARG A 393 9.75 5.85 17.08
C ARG A 393 8.25 5.57 17.25
N ASP A 394 7.39 6.52 16.92
CA ASP A 394 5.94 6.37 17.05
C ASP A 394 5.32 5.70 15.81
N LEU A 395 6.10 5.51 14.74
CA LEU A 395 5.64 5.03 13.44
C LEU A 395 6.13 3.62 13.08
N MET A 396 7.06 3.05 13.84
CA MET A 396 7.70 1.77 13.52
C MET A 396 6.80 0.55 13.72
N ASP A 397 5.69 0.67 14.45
CA ASP A 397 4.90 -0.47 14.93
C ASP A 397 3.40 -0.17 14.79
N THR A 398 2.68 -1.02 14.04
CA THR A 398 1.25 -0.82 13.69
C THR A 398 0.30 -0.93 14.90
N THR A 399 0.83 -1.21 16.09
CA THR A 399 0.09 -1.31 17.35
C THR A 399 0.58 -0.33 18.44
N LYS A 400 1.43 0.64 18.07
CA LYS A 400 1.92 1.70 18.94
C LYS A 400 1.69 3.08 18.31
N GLY A 401 1.99 4.12 19.08
CA GLY A 401 1.82 5.51 18.64
C GLY A 401 0.37 5.78 18.22
N PRO A 402 0.12 6.38 17.05
CA PRO A 402 -1.24 6.61 16.55
C PRO A 402 -1.91 5.35 15.99
N PHE A 403 -1.17 4.23 15.85
CA PHE A 403 -1.63 3.05 15.14
C PHE A 403 -2.26 2.00 16.05
N CYS A 404 -3.28 1.32 15.52
CA CYS A 404 -3.85 0.12 16.12
C CYS A 404 -4.51 -0.73 15.03
N TYR A 405 -3.70 -1.33 14.16
CA TYR A 405 -4.19 -2.16 13.06
C TYR A 405 -3.28 -3.34 12.70
N ILE A 406 -3.86 -4.33 12.02
CA ILE A 406 -3.19 -5.47 11.37
C ILE A 406 -3.70 -5.65 9.94
N TYR A 407 -3.08 -6.57 9.21
CA TYR A 407 -3.47 -6.98 7.86
C TYR A 407 -4.11 -8.38 7.85
N LEU A 408 -5.15 -8.56 7.02
CA LEU A 408 -5.80 -9.84 6.74
C LEU A 408 -6.05 -10.04 5.24
#